data_AF-A0A2E2WD62-F1
#
_entry.id   AF-A0A2E2WD62-F1
#
_cell.length_a   1.000
_cell.length_b   1.000
_cell.length_c   1.000
_cell.angle_alpha   90.00
_cell.angle_beta   90.00
_cell.angle_gamma   90.00
#
_symmetry.space_group_name_H-M   'P 1'
#
loop_
_entity.id
_entity.type
_entity.pdbx_description
1 polymer ?
#
loop_
_entity_poly.entity_id
_entity_poly.type
_entity_poly.pdbx_seq_one_letter_code
_entity_poly.pdbx_strand_id
1 'polypeptide(L)'
;MQRFEKTVFVPLDEEERELIESIERDQWVPVKDFKTEQQKAVQAARNTLKKDKRINLLSQRDYHQIQIKAIEEGMPYQTLIASIVHKYLNGSLAPHIQQAKDG
;
A
#
# COMPACT_ATOMS: atom_id res chain seq x y z
N MET A 1 0.47 3.16 -27.13
CA MET A 1 -0.43 3.08 -25.96
C MET A 1 -0.60 1.61 -25.61
N GLN A 2 -0.12 1.17 -24.46
CA GLN A 2 -0.32 -0.22 -24.01
C GLN A 2 -1.76 -0.36 -23.49
N ARG A 3 -2.46 -1.36 -24.02
CA ARG A 3 -3.86 -1.65 -23.73
C ARG A 3 -3.89 -2.39 -22.39
N PHE A 4 -4.30 -1.72 -21.31
CA PHE A 4 -4.50 -2.37 -20.02
C PHE A 4 -5.64 -3.40 -20.18
N GLU A 5 -5.36 -4.67 -19.90
CA GLU A 5 -6.38 -5.72 -19.97
C GLU A 5 -7.40 -5.51 -18.85
N LYS A 6 -8.68 -5.67 -19.21
CA LYS A 6 -9.87 -5.38 -18.39
C LYS A 6 -10.03 -6.27 -17.15
N THR A 7 -9.08 -7.17 -16.90
CA THR A 7 -9.10 -8.21 -15.86
C THR A 7 -8.54 -7.75 -14.51
N VAL A 8 -7.92 -6.56 -14.44
CA VAL A 8 -7.25 -6.06 -13.21
C VAL A 8 -8.22 -5.35 -12.25
N PHE A 9 -9.44 -5.02 -12.69
CA PHE A 9 -10.43 -4.25 -11.90
C PHE A 9 -11.75 -5.01 -11.76
N VAL A 10 -11.69 -6.24 -11.22
CA VAL A 10 -12.91 -6.92 -10.75
C VAL A 10 -13.25 -6.35 -9.38
N PRO A 11 -14.44 -5.77 -9.16
CA PRO A 11 -14.84 -5.25 -7.86
C PRO A 11 -14.79 -6.35 -6.80
N LEU A 12 -14.19 -6.06 -5.65
CA LEU A 12 -14.08 -6.99 -4.51
C LEU A 12 -15.40 -7.05 -3.73
N ASP A 13 -16.16 -5.96 -3.71
CA ASP A 13 -17.45 -5.83 -3.05
C ASP A 13 -18.42 -4.89 -3.79
N GLU A 14 -19.61 -4.71 -3.21
CA GLU A 14 -20.68 -3.87 -3.77
C GLU A 14 -20.30 -2.40 -3.80
N GLU A 15 -19.58 -1.90 -2.78
CA GLU A 15 -19.15 -0.50 -2.71
C GLU A 15 -18.15 -0.18 -3.83
N GLU A 16 -17.19 -1.08 -4.07
CA GLU A 16 -16.24 -0.94 -5.19
C GLU A 16 -16.95 -1.01 -6.55
N ARG A 17 -17.97 -1.86 -6.69
CA ARG A 17 -18.75 -1.96 -7.93
C ARG A 17 -19.48 -0.66 -8.22
N GLU A 18 -20.20 -0.13 -7.23
CA GLU A 18 -20.90 1.15 -7.35
C GLU A 18 -19.94 2.29 -7.67
N LEU A 19 -18.75 2.30 -7.05
CA LEU A 19 -17.72 3.30 -7.32
C LEU A 19 -17.26 3.25 -8.78
N ILE A 20 -16.94 2.07 -9.30
CA ILE A 20 -16.50 1.88 -10.69
C ILE A 20 -17.62 2.32 -11.65
N GLU A 21 -18.86 1.89 -11.42
CA GLU A 21 -20.01 2.27 -12.24
C GLU A 21 -20.25 3.80 -12.23
N SER A 22 -20.06 4.46 -11.08
CA SER A 22 -20.23 5.92 -10.99
C SER A 22 -19.20 6.69 -11.84
N ILE A 23 -17.99 6.14 -11.98
CA ILE A 23 -16.92 6.69 -12.82
C ILE A 23 -17.25 6.44 -14.30
N GLU A 24 -17.66 5.23 -14.67
CA GLU A 24 -18.05 4.90 -16.05
C GLU A 24 -19.26 5.71 -16.55
N ARG A 25 -20.12 6.15 -15.63
CA ARG A 25 -21.28 7.00 -15.92
C ARG A 25 -20.96 8.50 -16.03
N ASP A 26 -19.68 8.90 -15.96
CA ASP A 26 -19.21 10.30 -16.02
C ASP A 26 -19.95 11.26 -15.05
N GLN A 27 -20.39 10.74 -13.89
CA GLN A 27 -21.20 11.49 -12.92
C GLN A 27 -20.40 12.48 -12.07
N TRP A 28 -19.08 12.45 -12.20
CA TRP A 28 -18.15 13.19 -11.34
C TRP A 28 -17.91 14.58 -11.90
N VAL A 29 -18.33 15.60 -11.16
CA VAL A 29 -18.08 17.00 -11.49
C VAL A 29 -16.90 17.56 -10.68
N PRO A 30 -16.06 18.44 -11.25
CA PRO A 30 -15.00 19.10 -10.51
C PRO A 30 -15.56 19.90 -9.33
N VAL A 31 -14.89 19.81 -8.19
CA VAL A 31 -15.19 20.65 -7.03
C VAL A 31 -14.93 22.14 -7.35
N LYS A 32 -15.73 23.03 -6.74
CA LYS A 32 -15.70 24.48 -7.03
C LYS A 32 -14.28 25.09 -6.92
N ASP A 33 -13.51 24.69 -5.92
CA ASP A 33 -12.14 25.16 -5.66
C ASP A 33 -11.08 24.11 -6.02
N PHE A 34 -11.18 23.53 -7.22
CA PHE A 34 -10.35 22.40 -7.67
C PHE A 34 -8.85 22.56 -7.40
N LYS A 35 -8.27 23.75 -7.65
CA LYS A 35 -6.84 24.01 -7.37
C LYS A 35 -6.49 23.90 -5.88
N THR A 36 -7.34 24.44 -5.02
CA THR A 36 -7.14 24.42 -3.57
C THR A 36 -7.28 23.01 -3.03
N GLU A 37 -8.31 22.27 -3.45
CA GLU A 37 -8.52 20.88 -3.04
C GLU A 37 -7.44 19.94 -3.57
N GLN A 38 -6.98 20.14 -4.80
CA GLN A 38 -5.83 19.42 -5.34
C GLN A 38 -4.57 19.65 -4.51
N GLN A 39 -4.28 20.91 -4.15
CA GLN A 39 -3.12 21.23 -3.31
C GLN A 39 -3.22 20.59 -1.92
N LYS A 40 -4.41 20.62 -1.29
CA LYS A 40 -4.66 19.94 -0.02
C LYS A 40 -4.44 18.43 -0.13
N ALA A 41 -4.98 17.78 -1.15
CA ALA A 41 -4.81 16.34 -1.37
C ALA A 41 -3.34 15.96 -1.57
N VAL A 42 -2.60 16.72 -2.39
CA VAL A 42 -1.16 16.52 -2.60
C VAL A 42 -0.38 16.72 -1.30
N GLN A 43 -0.70 17.76 -0.53
CA GLN A 43 -0.03 18.01 0.76
C GLN A 43 -0.32 16.91 1.78
N ALA A 44 -1.56 16.42 1.85
CA ALA A 44 -1.95 15.31 2.71
C ALA A 44 -1.16 14.04 2.34
N ALA A 45 -1.10 13.70 1.04
CA ALA A 45 -0.31 12.58 0.55
C ALA A 45 1.17 12.72 0.91
N ARG A 46 1.76 13.90 0.70
CA ARG A 46 3.17 14.18 1.06
C ARG A 46 3.42 14.02 2.55
N ASN A 47 2.52 14.51 3.40
CA ASN A 47 2.63 14.40 4.85
C ASN A 47 2.54 12.95 5.32
N THR A 48 1.63 12.16 4.75
CA THR A 48 1.51 10.73 5.04
C THR A 48 2.76 9.94 4.61
N LEU A 49 3.38 10.35 3.49
CA LEU A 49 4.58 9.70 2.97
C LEU A 49 5.88 10.17 3.63
N LYS A 50 5.82 11.18 4.51
CA LYS A 50 7.01 11.78 5.12
C LYS A 50 7.58 10.85 6.20
N LYS A 51 8.79 10.31 5.93
CA LYS A 51 9.49 9.38 6.83
C LYS A 51 10.30 10.13 7.91
N ASP A 52 9.62 10.79 8.85
CA ASP A 52 10.27 11.63 9.87
C ASP A 52 10.77 10.87 11.11
N LYS A 53 10.40 9.59 11.29
CA LYS A 53 10.82 8.78 12.44
C LYS A 53 11.80 7.69 12.00
N ARG A 54 13.05 7.77 12.47
CA ARG A 54 14.05 6.71 12.29
C ARG A 54 13.94 5.71 13.45
N ILE A 55 13.72 4.44 13.12
CA ILE A 55 13.65 3.35 14.09
C ILE A 55 14.78 2.37 13.76
N ASN A 56 15.58 1.98 14.76
CA ASN A 56 16.61 0.96 14.60
C ASN A 56 15.97 -0.42 14.88
N LEU A 57 15.77 -1.22 13.84
CA LEU A 57 14.96 -2.46 13.90
C LEU A 57 15.75 -3.75 13.62
N LEU A 58 16.94 -3.68 13.03
CA LEU A 58 17.55 -4.83 12.37
C LEU A 58 18.97 -5.08 12.85
N SER A 59 19.29 -6.35 13.09
CA SER A 59 20.67 -6.81 13.15
C SER A 59 21.30 -6.84 11.75
N GLN A 60 22.63 -6.87 11.66
CA GLN A 60 23.32 -7.00 10.37
C GLN A 60 22.91 -8.28 9.61
N ARG A 61 22.63 -9.37 10.34
CA ARG A 61 22.18 -10.63 9.75
C ARG A 61 20.80 -10.46 9.12
N ASP A 62 19.86 -9.87 9.84
CA ASP A 62 18.48 -9.70 9.36
C ASP A 62 18.42 -8.72 8.19
N TYR A 63 19.25 -7.67 8.22
CA TYR A 63 19.40 -6.75 7.10
C TYR A 63 19.82 -7.48 5.83
N HIS A 64 20.82 -8.37 5.90
CA HIS A 64 21.28 -9.13 4.74
C HIS A 64 20.20 -10.09 4.21
N GLN A 65 19.50 -10.79 5.10
CA GLN A 65 18.40 -11.68 4.72
C GLN A 65 17.27 -10.94 4.00
N ILE A 66 16.92 -9.74 4.47
CA ILE A 66 15.91 -8.89 3.81
C ILE A 66 16.40 -8.45 2.42
N GLN A 67 17.69 -8.11 2.26
CA GLN A 67 18.22 -7.77 0.94
C GLN A 67 18.10 -8.92 -0.05
N ILE A 68 18.44 -10.15 0.37
CA ILE A 68 18.29 -11.34 -0.47
C ILE A 68 16.83 -11.51 -0.87
N LYS A 69 15.90 -11.46 0.09
CA LYS A 69 14.46 -11.61 -0.17
C LYS A 69 13.93 -10.53 -1.12
N ALA A 70 14.41 -9.30 -1.00
CA ALA A 70 13.99 -8.21 -1.87
C ALA A 70 14.46 -8.40 -3.32
N ILE A 71 15.68 -8.94 -3.51
CA ILE A 71 16.19 -9.30 -4.83
C ILE A 71 15.35 -10.42 -5.44
N GLU A 72 14.99 -11.44 -4.66
CA GLU A 72 14.10 -12.53 -5.10
C GLU A 72 12.73 -12.00 -5.56
N GLU A 73 12.17 -11.00 -4.85
CA GLU A 73 10.91 -10.34 -5.20
C GLU A 73 11.06 -9.25 -6.29
N GLY A 74 12.28 -9.01 -6.78
CA GLY A 74 12.54 -8.01 -7.82
C GLY A 74 12.28 -6.57 -7.39
N MET A 75 12.39 -6.26 -6.09
CA MET A 75 12.07 -4.95 -5.52
C MET A 75 13.17 -4.43 -4.60
N PRO A 76 13.28 -3.11 -4.37
CA PRO A 76 14.20 -2.57 -3.38
C PRO A 76 13.88 -3.07 -1.97
N TYR A 77 14.90 -3.36 -1.17
CA TYR A 77 14.73 -3.85 0.21
C TYR A 77 13.90 -2.90 1.09
N GLN A 78 14.02 -1.59 0.86
CA GLN A 78 13.22 -0.58 1.54
C GLN A 78 11.73 -0.69 1.20
N THR A 79 11.42 -1.02 -0.06
CA THR A 79 10.05 -1.23 -0.54
C THR A 79 9.48 -2.52 0.03
N LEU A 80 10.30 -3.58 0.12
CA LEU A 80 9.90 -4.84 0.76
C LEU A 80 9.54 -4.62 2.24
N ILE A 81 10.41 -3.95 2.98
CA ILE A 81 10.16 -3.61 4.39
C ILE A 81 8.87 -2.80 4.53
N ALA A 82 8.68 -1.77 3.70
CA ALA A 82 7.47 -0.96 3.74
C ALA A 82 6.21 -1.79 3.44
N SER A 83 6.26 -2.68 2.43
CA SER A 83 5.17 -3.59 2.07
C SER A 83 4.80 -4.50 3.24
N ILE A 84 5.78 -5.10 3.92
CA ILE A 84 5.56 -5.95 5.11
C ILE A 84 4.88 -5.16 6.22
N VAL A 85 5.36 -3.95 6.54
CA VAL A 85 4.75 -3.11 7.59
C VAL A 85 3.31 -2.75 7.22
N HIS A 86 3.05 -2.33 5.98
CA HIS A 86 1.69 -2.02 5.54
C HIS A 86 0.77 -3.24 5.62
N LYS A 87 1.22 -4.40 5.12
CA LYS A 87 0.45 -5.66 5.18
C LYS A 87 0.19 -6.11 6.62
N TYR A 88 1.12 -5.87 7.53
CA TYR A 88 0.93 -6.19 8.94
C TYR A 88 -0.12 -5.27 9.58
N LEU A 89 -0.01 -3.95 9.35
CA LEU A 89 -0.92 -2.97 9.93
C LEU A 89 -2.36 -3.05 9.40
N ASN A 90 -2.53 -3.45 8.13
CA ASN A 90 -3.85 -3.60 7.51
C ASN A 90 -4.46 -5.01 7.69
N GLY A 91 -3.80 -5.90 8.44
CA GLY A 91 -4.28 -7.26 8.71
C GLY A 91 -4.08 -8.27 7.58
N SER A 92 -3.49 -7.88 6.45
CA SER A 92 -3.18 -8.79 5.33
C SER A 92 -1.99 -9.72 5.62
N LEU A 93 -1.24 -9.49 6.69
CA LEU A 93 -0.15 -10.34 7.18
C LEU A 93 -0.33 -10.59 8.68
N ALA A 94 -0.61 -11.84 9.05
CA ALA A 94 -0.72 -12.26 10.45
C ALA A 94 0.64 -12.79 10.97
N PRO A 95 1.06 -12.42 12.19
CA PRO A 95 2.23 -13.02 12.80
C PRO A 95 1.94 -14.48 13.13
N HIS A 96 2.85 -15.38 12.76
CA HIS A 96 2.75 -16.78 13.17
C HIS A 96 3.15 -16.92 14.64
N ILE A 97 2.17 -16.81 15.55
CA ILE A 97 2.40 -17.07 16.97
C ILE A 97 2.36 -18.59 17.17
N GLN A 98 3.53 -19.22 17.24
CA GLN A 98 3.61 -20.59 17.77
C GLN A 98 3.25 -20.53 19.25
N GLN A 99 2.02 -20.95 19.58
CA GLN A 99 1.63 -21.20 20.96
C GLN A 99 2.58 -22.27 21.49
N ALA A 100 3.37 -21.90 22.51
CA ALA A 100 4.06 -22.88 23.32
C ALA A 100 2.97 -23.83 23.84
N LYS A 101 3.02 -25.08 23.40
CA LYS A 101 2.25 -26.14 24.05
C LYS A 101 2.89 -26.29 25.42
N ASP A 102 2.29 -25.64 26.41
CA ASP A 102 2.64 -25.85 27.81
C ASP A 102 2.55 -27.36 28.08
N GLY A 103 3.67 -27.90 28.55
CA GLY A 103 3.79 -29.27 29.03
C GLY A 103 3.37 -29.41 30.48
#